data_AF-A0AB35HT20-F1
#
_entry.id   AF-A0AB35HT20-F1
#
_cell.length_a   1.000
_cell.length_b   1.000
_cell.length_c   1.000
_cell.angle_alpha   90.00
_cell.angle_beta   90.00
_cell.angle_gamma   90.00
#
_symmetry.space_group_name_H-M   'P 1'
#
loop_
_entity.id
_entity.type
_entity.pdbx_description
1 polymer ?
#
loop_
_entity_poly.entity_id
_entity_poly.type
_entity_poly.pdbx_seq_one_letter_code
_entity_poly.pdbx_strand_id
1 'polypeptide(L)'
;MKLVLLHGWGCDGRIWQPLIEALRAGDATDVAVTLLELPGFGGNSGCPWPDDETLLQQLYAQLPADCLLVGHSLGGMLAARMAAQRGQTKIAGLITIAANATFLQRADWPGMDPETFARFRHSLADTPKSTWEKFCGLQARGDAAMRRVLKQLKDWPPPSVDGAWLSALECLGRLDNRGILRETPLPALHLFGGKDALVPAAAADKIRQLGATAEVLVDCGHAPQISRPELVAEKIRAFLPQRGDGPISCGEPPLDKSAVARSFGRAAATYDAAAHLQRAVCRQLLADTDSGWAPEVILDLGSGTGYGSEMLRQRFPRARIVALDLAEAMLRYARERRPAADNHIVADAEQLPLADGSVDLIFSSMALQWCYRLPGLFAELRRVLAEGGHCLVATLGPATLHELKSSWAAVDSGVHVNRFLPRDAWLAAAAESGFSGALRAESRVLHYRTVQKLMRDLKNIGARNINRDADRGLTGREKLRRLTAAYEPLRTEAGLPASYEVLYLQLAAGRCGRGHVQLVDGGTFVEKRDQG
;
A
#
# COMPACT_ATOMS: atom_id res chain seq x y z
N MET A 1 -12.89 1.52 0.81
CA MET A 1 -11.97 2.20 1.76
C MET A 1 -12.64 2.31 3.12
N LYS A 2 -11.94 2.05 4.24
CA LYS A 2 -12.48 2.28 5.60
C LYS A 2 -11.85 3.53 6.19
N LEU A 3 -12.64 4.59 6.30
CA LEU A 3 -12.24 5.87 6.86
C LEU A 3 -12.82 5.98 8.26
N VAL A 4 -11.96 6.18 9.26
CA VAL A 4 -12.42 6.43 10.63
C VAL A 4 -12.20 7.90 10.95
N LEU A 5 -13.24 8.60 11.40
CA LEU A 5 -13.19 10.02 11.72
C LEU A 5 -13.40 10.23 13.22
N LEU A 6 -12.43 10.85 13.89
CA LEU A 6 -12.44 11.12 15.33
C LEU A 6 -12.43 12.63 15.59
N HIS A 7 -13.54 13.15 16.13
CA HIS A 7 -13.73 14.59 16.32
C HIS A 7 -12.85 15.19 17.43
N GLY A 8 -12.74 16.52 17.44
CA GLY A 8 -12.03 17.28 18.47
C GLY A 8 -12.89 17.60 19.71
N TRP A 9 -12.25 18.20 20.70
CA TRP A 9 -12.92 18.68 21.91
C TRP A 9 -14.02 19.70 21.56
N GLY A 10 -15.17 19.62 22.23
CA GLY A 10 -16.27 20.59 22.07
C GLY A 10 -17.13 20.39 20.82
N CYS A 11 -16.95 19.27 20.12
CA CYS A 11 -17.66 18.89 18.91
C CYS A 11 -18.16 17.44 19.01
N ASP A 12 -18.80 16.95 17.95
CA ASP A 12 -19.21 15.55 17.76
C ASP A 12 -19.10 15.16 16.27
N GLY A 13 -19.57 13.97 15.91
CA GLY A 13 -19.52 13.44 14.55
C GLY A 13 -20.12 14.34 13.46
N ARG A 14 -21.02 15.28 13.79
CA ARG A 14 -21.64 16.20 12.82
C ARG A 14 -20.62 17.14 12.16
N ILE A 15 -19.49 17.42 12.81
CA ILE A 15 -18.40 18.24 12.26
C ILE A 15 -17.86 17.70 10.93
N TRP A 16 -18.03 16.39 10.69
CA TRP A 16 -17.55 15.70 9.52
C TRP A 16 -18.52 15.73 8.34
N GLN A 17 -19.78 16.14 8.53
CA GLN A 17 -20.79 16.07 7.46
C GLN A 17 -20.36 16.73 6.14
N PRO A 18 -19.84 17.99 6.14
CA PRO A 18 -19.40 18.62 4.88
C PRO A 18 -18.29 17.82 4.19
N LEU A 19 -17.36 17.26 4.96
CA LEU A 19 -16.29 16.42 4.43
C LEU A 19 -16.82 15.09 3.87
N ILE A 20 -17.76 14.45 4.56
CA ILE A 20 -18.39 13.20 4.11
C ILE A 20 -19.14 13.42 2.79
N GLU A 21 -19.89 14.52 2.69
CA GLU A 21 -20.56 14.94 1.45
C GLU A 21 -19.55 15.16 0.33
N ALA A 22 -18.46 15.90 0.58
CA ALA A 22 -17.40 16.13 -0.40
C ALA A 22 -16.66 14.85 -0.82
N LEU A 23 -16.49 13.89 0.11
CA LEU A 23 -15.90 12.58 -0.17
C LEU A 23 -16.81 11.75 -1.09
N ARG A 24 -18.13 11.77 -0.84
CA ARG A 24 -19.16 11.04 -1.61
C ARG A 24 -19.49 11.65 -2.98
N ALA A 25 -19.30 12.96 -3.14
CA ALA A 25 -19.59 13.66 -4.39
C ALA A 25 -18.59 13.38 -5.54
N GLY A 26 -17.46 12.71 -5.25
CA GLY A 26 -16.52 12.24 -6.29
C GLY A 26 -16.87 10.85 -6.82
N ASP A 27 -16.25 10.41 -7.93
CA ASP A 27 -16.42 9.10 -8.58
C ASP A 27 -16.07 7.87 -7.69
N ALA A 28 -15.75 8.06 -6.41
CA ALA A 28 -15.43 7.01 -5.44
C ALA A 28 -16.68 6.64 -4.62
N THR A 29 -17.55 5.79 -5.16
CA THR A 29 -18.80 5.37 -4.50
C THR A 29 -18.62 4.41 -3.31
N ASP A 30 -17.40 3.94 -3.00
CA ASP A 30 -17.14 2.90 -1.97
C ASP A 30 -16.24 3.36 -0.80
N VAL A 31 -16.58 4.49 -0.17
CA VAL A 31 -15.96 4.93 1.10
C VAL A 31 -16.88 4.57 2.28
N ALA A 32 -16.52 3.52 3.01
CA ALA A 32 -17.14 3.19 4.29
C ALA A 32 -16.56 4.14 5.36
N VAL A 33 -17.41 5.02 5.90
CA VAL A 33 -17.03 5.97 6.95
C VAL A 33 -17.55 5.48 8.29
N THR A 34 -16.65 5.41 9.28
CA THR A 34 -16.96 5.16 10.69
C THR A 34 -16.71 6.44 11.47
N LEU A 35 -17.70 6.92 12.21
CA LEU A 35 -17.54 8.05 13.12
C LEU A 35 -17.27 7.51 14.53
N LEU A 36 -16.23 8.01 15.18
CA LEU A 36 -15.97 7.75 16.59
C LEU A 36 -16.36 8.96 17.42
N GLU A 37 -17.12 8.70 18.48
CA GLU A 37 -17.56 9.70 19.46
C GLU A 37 -16.72 9.57 20.74
N LEU A 38 -16.12 10.68 21.18
CA LEU A 38 -15.40 10.74 22.45
C LEU A 38 -16.37 10.64 23.64
N PRO A 39 -15.98 10.05 24.78
CA PRO A 39 -16.79 10.07 26.00
C PRO A 39 -17.15 11.51 26.41
N GLY A 40 -18.42 11.76 26.75
CA GLY A 40 -18.93 13.10 27.10
C GLY A 40 -19.44 13.92 25.90
N PHE A 41 -19.32 13.41 24.67
CA PHE A 41 -19.72 14.14 23.46
C PHE A 41 -20.70 13.34 22.59
N GLY A 42 -21.50 14.05 21.78
CA GLY A 42 -22.40 13.45 20.80
C GLY A 42 -23.28 12.35 21.38
N GLY A 43 -23.26 11.17 20.76
CA GLY A 43 -24.00 9.99 21.22
C GLY A 43 -23.50 9.40 22.55
N ASN A 44 -22.31 9.79 23.01
CA ASN A 44 -21.66 9.35 24.24
C ASN A 44 -21.72 10.43 25.35
N SER A 45 -22.66 11.39 25.27
CA SER A 45 -22.72 12.52 26.20
C SER A 45 -22.94 12.16 27.67
N GLY A 46 -23.41 10.95 27.97
CA GLY A 46 -23.55 10.43 29.35
C GLY A 46 -22.38 9.55 29.82
N CYS A 47 -21.36 9.34 28.97
CA CYS A 47 -20.23 8.49 29.30
C CYS A 47 -19.15 9.30 30.04
N PRO A 48 -18.65 8.84 31.20
CA PRO A 48 -17.57 9.51 31.90
C PRO A 48 -16.27 9.43 31.09
N TRP A 49 -15.40 10.42 31.24
CA TRP A 49 -14.06 10.40 30.65
C TRP A 49 -13.14 9.46 31.45
N PRO A 50 -12.63 8.37 30.86
CA PRO A 50 -11.74 7.45 31.56
C PRO A 50 -10.30 7.97 31.61
N ASP A 51 -9.39 7.21 32.23
CA ASP A 51 -7.96 7.48 32.12
C ASP A 51 -7.45 7.30 30.67
N ASP A 52 -6.28 7.86 30.36
CA ASP A 52 -5.75 7.91 29.00
C ASP A 52 -5.53 6.52 28.38
N GLU A 53 -5.11 5.52 29.17
CA GLU A 53 -4.86 4.17 28.65
C GLU A 53 -6.18 3.47 28.30
N THR A 54 -7.13 3.49 29.24
CA THR A 54 -8.48 2.95 29.03
C THR A 54 -9.17 3.64 27.85
N LEU A 55 -9.04 4.98 27.73
CA LEU A 55 -9.59 5.74 26.61
C LEU A 55 -9.05 5.22 25.26
N LEU A 56 -7.73 5.12 25.13
CA LEU A 56 -7.08 4.68 23.90
C LEU A 56 -7.48 3.23 23.55
N GLN A 57 -7.56 2.34 24.55
CA GLN A 57 -8.02 0.97 24.34
C GLN A 57 -9.47 0.91 23.84
N GLN A 58 -10.37 1.68 24.45
CA GLN A 58 -11.79 1.75 24.05
C GLN A 58 -11.97 2.31 22.63
N LEU A 59 -11.22 3.36 22.28
CA LEU A 59 -11.25 3.92 20.93
C LEU A 59 -10.66 2.93 19.91
N TYR A 60 -9.52 2.30 20.22
CA TYR A 60 -8.86 1.33 19.34
C TYR A 60 -9.70 0.08 19.10
N ALA A 61 -10.46 -0.37 20.11
CA ALA A 61 -11.35 -1.52 19.99
C ALA A 61 -12.41 -1.32 18.89
N GLN A 62 -12.90 -0.09 18.73
CA GLN A 62 -13.93 0.28 17.74
C GLN A 62 -13.38 0.41 16.31
N LEU A 63 -12.06 0.49 16.13
CA LEU A 63 -11.46 0.61 14.81
C LEU A 63 -11.66 -0.68 14.00
N PRO A 64 -12.10 -0.59 12.73
CA PRO A 64 -12.02 -1.70 11.81
C PRO A 64 -10.56 -1.93 11.38
N ALA A 65 -10.21 -3.16 11.01
CA ALA A 65 -8.90 -3.45 10.43
C ALA A 65 -8.71 -2.75 9.07
N ASP A 66 -7.46 -2.38 8.78
CA ASP A 66 -7.01 -1.68 7.57
C ASP A 66 -7.76 -0.35 7.34
N CYS A 67 -7.72 0.52 8.36
CA CYS A 67 -8.39 1.82 8.31
C CYS A 67 -7.41 2.98 8.17
N LEU A 68 -7.86 4.01 7.44
CA LEU A 68 -7.27 5.34 7.51
C LEU A 68 -7.92 6.08 8.68
N LEU A 69 -7.13 6.44 9.68
CA LEU A 69 -7.61 7.16 10.85
C LEU A 69 -7.40 8.67 10.65
N VAL A 70 -8.48 9.44 10.71
CA VAL A 70 -8.45 10.90 10.61
C VAL A 70 -8.95 11.49 11.92
N GLY A 71 -8.13 12.32 12.56
CA GLY A 71 -8.49 12.99 13.80
C GLY A 71 -8.42 14.51 13.70
N HIS A 72 -9.40 15.20 14.27
CA HIS A 72 -9.40 16.67 14.39
C HIS A 72 -9.00 17.10 15.80
N SER A 73 -8.07 18.07 15.93
CA SER A 73 -7.69 18.67 17.22
C SER A 73 -7.33 17.63 18.29
N LEU A 74 -8.03 17.59 19.43
CA LEU A 74 -7.87 16.53 20.45
C LEU A 74 -7.96 15.10 19.85
N GLY A 75 -8.94 14.85 18.97
CA GLY A 75 -9.07 13.58 18.27
C GLY A 75 -7.85 13.25 17.42
N GLY A 76 -7.22 14.25 16.80
CA GLY A 76 -5.95 14.09 16.08
C GLY A 76 -4.79 13.70 16.99
N MET A 77 -4.71 14.30 18.18
CA MET A 77 -3.70 13.95 19.17
C MET A 77 -3.88 12.53 19.72
N LEU A 78 -5.10 12.11 19.98
CA LEU A 78 -5.41 10.73 20.41
C LEU A 78 -5.17 9.72 19.28
N ALA A 79 -5.54 10.07 18.04
CA ALA A 79 -5.29 9.25 16.86
C ALA A 79 -3.80 8.97 16.64
N ALA A 80 -2.93 9.99 16.82
CA ALA A 80 -1.48 9.81 16.73
C ALA A 80 -0.95 8.81 17.76
N ARG A 81 -1.50 8.80 18.98
CA ARG A 81 -1.10 7.84 20.03
C ARG A 81 -1.53 6.42 19.71
N MET A 82 -2.77 6.23 19.24
CA MET A 82 -3.24 4.91 18.79
C MET A 82 -2.40 4.39 17.62
N ALA A 83 -2.05 5.26 16.66
CA ALA A 83 -1.25 4.89 15.50
C ALA A 83 0.18 4.45 15.86
N ALA A 84 0.76 5.02 16.93
CA ALA A 84 2.11 4.69 17.38
C ALA A 84 2.16 3.64 18.50
N GLN A 85 1.01 3.11 18.92
CA GLN A 85 0.98 2.05 19.93
C GLN A 85 1.68 0.80 19.40
N ARG A 86 2.66 0.29 20.16
CA ARG A 86 3.39 -0.93 19.80
C ARG A 86 2.42 -2.10 19.64
N GLY A 87 2.55 -2.83 18.53
CA GLY A 87 1.69 -3.98 18.23
C GLY A 87 0.30 -3.65 17.69
N GLN A 88 -0.01 -2.38 17.42
CA GLN A 88 -1.24 -2.04 16.69
C GLN A 88 -1.17 -2.58 15.25
N THR A 89 -2.29 -3.08 14.73
CA THR A 89 -2.39 -3.72 13.39
C THR A 89 -3.55 -3.20 12.56
N LYS A 90 -4.40 -2.32 13.10
CA LYS A 90 -5.65 -1.88 12.47
C LYS A 90 -5.49 -0.60 11.65
N ILE A 91 -4.55 0.27 12.03
CA ILE A 91 -4.37 1.60 11.43
C ILE A 91 -3.31 1.48 10.33
N ALA A 92 -3.73 1.77 9.10
CA ALA A 92 -2.88 1.72 7.91
C ALA A 92 -2.25 3.09 7.57
N GLY A 93 -2.85 4.17 8.07
CA GLY A 93 -2.35 5.53 7.91
C GLY A 93 -3.05 6.50 8.85
N LEU A 94 -2.41 7.66 9.05
CA LEU A 94 -2.89 8.71 9.95
C LEU A 94 -3.02 10.04 9.22
N ILE A 95 -4.18 10.69 9.33
CA ILE A 95 -4.31 12.12 9.02
C ILE A 95 -4.71 12.85 10.29
N THR A 96 -4.06 13.97 10.56
CA THR A 96 -4.53 14.88 11.60
C THR A 96 -4.90 16.22 11.00
N ILE A 97 -5.96 16.83 11.54
CA ILE A 97 -6.44 18.15 11.11
C ILE A 97 -6.42 19.06 12.32
N ALA A 98 -5.70 20.17 12.21
CA ALA A 98 -5.53 21.15 13.27
C ALA A 98 -5.14 20.53 14.62
N ALA A 99 -4.26 19.54 14.60
CA ALA A 99 -3.76 18.85 15.78
C ALA A 99 -2.25 19.07 15.93
N ASN A 100 -1.82 19.46 17.13
CA ASN A 100 -0.42 19.71 17.45
C ASN A 100 0.21 18.50 18.15
N ALA A 101 1.54 18.46 18.24
CA ALA A 101 2.24 17.47 19.07
C ALA A 101 2.02 17.72 20.57
N THR A 102 2.01 19.00 20.96
CA THR A 102 1.57 19.47 22.28
C THR A 102 0.58 20.60 22.05
N PHE A 103 -0.60 20.55 22.68
CA PHE A 103 -1.56 21.64 22.51
C PHE A 103 -1.07 22.94 23.17
N LEU A 104 -0.53 22.83 24.38
CA LEU A 104 0.05 23.96 25.11
C LEU A 104 1.43 24.31 24.60
N GLN A 105 1.77 25.59 24.67
CA GLN A 105 3.10 26.11 24.40
C GLN A 105 4.12 25.49 25.36
N ARG A 106 5.28 25.12 24.81
CA ARG A 106 6.47 24.71 25.57
C ARG A 106 7.63 25.62 25.19
N ALA A 107 8.72 25.59 25.96
CA ALA A 107 9.89 26.44 25.73
C ALA A 107 10.44 26.35 24.28
N ASP A 108 10.37 25.16 23.68
CA ASP A 108 10.91 24.83 22.36
C ASP A 108 9.81 24.54 21.31
N TRP A 109 8.54 24.61 21.68
CA TRP A 109 7.42 24.16 20.87
C TRP A 109 6.24 25.16 20.86
N PRO A 110 5.78 25.61 19.68
CA PRO A 110 4.67 26.54 19.59
C PRO A 110 3.34 25.85 19.95
N GLY A 111 2.49 26.53 20.71
CA GLY A 111 1.19 26.02 21.14
C GLY A 111 0.35 27.13 21.76
N MET A 112 -0.79 26.75 22.34
CA MET A 112 -1.66 27.66 23.07
C MET A 112 -0.99 28.14 24.35
N ASP A 113 -1.08 29.44 24.61
CA ASP A 113 -0.64 30.06 25.86
C ASP A 113 -1.28 29.36 27.09
N PRO A 114 -0.48 28.85 28.05
CA PRO A 114 -0.99 28.10 29.20
C PRO A 114 -1.95 28.91 30.09
N GLU A 115 -1.75 30.23 30.24
CA GLU A 115 -2.63 31.07 31.05
C GLU A 115 -4.00 31.24 30.38
N THR A 116 -4.01 31.43 29.06
CA THR A 116 -5.23 31.49 28.26
C THR A 116 -6.00 30.18 28.31
N PHE A 117 -5.31 29.05 28.25
CA PHE A 117 -5.92 27.73 28.46
C PHE A 117 -6.51 27.57 29.86
N ALA A 118 -5.77 27.95 30.92
CA ALA A 118 -6.24 27.87 32.30
C ALA A 118 -7.50 28.73 32.54
N ARG A 119 -7.54 29.94 31.98
CA ARG A 119 -8.73 30.81 32.01
C ARG A 119 -9.92 30.19 31.29
N PHE A 120 -9.70 29.62 30.10
CA PHE A 120 -10.75 28.93 29.35
C PHE A 120 -11.32 27.75 30.13
N ARG A 121 -10.46 26.92 30.75
CA ARG A 121 -10.88 25.81 31.63
C ARG A 121 -11.73 26.28 32.81
N HIS A 122 -11.32 27.36 33.47
CA HIS A 122 -12.09 27.94 34.57
C HIS A 122 -13.46 28.47 34.09
N SER A 123 -13.50 29.17 32.95
CA SER A 123 -14.76 29.65 32.35
C SER A 123 -15.70 28.51 31.94
N LEU A 124 -15.16 27.36 31.51
CA LEU A 124 -15.98 26.20 31.17
C LEU A 124 -16.69 25.63 32.39
N ALA A 125 -16.00 25.59 33.55
CA ALA A 125 -16.59 25.11 34.79
C ALA A 125 -17.68 26.06 35.34
N ASP A 126 -17.50 27.37 35.15
CA ASP A 126 -18.40 28.40 35.66
C ASP A 126 -19.59 28.68 34.71
N THR A 127 -19.33 28.90 33.42
CA THR A 127 -20.35 29.24 32.41
C THR A 127 -20.24 28.36 31.15
N PRO A 128 -20.60 27.06 31.24
CA PRO A 128 -20.32 26.07 30.20
C PRO A 128 -20.87 26.44 28.81
N LYS A 129 -22.15 26.84 28.74
CA LYS A 129 -22.82 27.19 27.48
C LYS A 129 -22.17 28.40 26.79
N SER A 130 -21.97 29.50 27.53
CA SER A 130 -21.35 30.71 26.97
C SER A 130 -19.90 30.45 26.54
N THR A 131 -19.18 29.64 27.32
CA THR A 131 -17.81 29.24 27.00
C THR A 131 -17.74 28.39 25.73
N TRP A 132 -18.66 27.44 25.55
CA TRP A 132 -18.80 26.69 24.29
C TRP A 132 -19.10 27.61 23.09
N GLU A 133 -20.02 28.57 23.22
CA GLU A 133 -20.32 29.51 22.13
C GLU A 133 -19.11 30.38 21.74
N LYS A 134 -18.31 30.80 22.73
CA LYS A 134 -17.03 31.50 22.50
C LYS A 134 -16.03 30.59 21.80
N PHE A 135 -15.99 29.31 22.17
CA PHE A 135 -15.14 28.32 21.53
C PHE A 135 -15.50 28.09 20.06
N CYS A 136 -16.78 28.02 19.68
CA CYS A 136 -17.18 28.02 18.27
C CYS A 136 -16.61 29.23 17.52
N GLY A 137 -16.60 30.40 18.18
CA GLY A 137 -15.98 31.63 17.66
C GLY A 137 -14.46 31.50 17.46
N LEU A 138 -13.75 30.84 18.37
CA LEU A 138 -12.31 30.59 18.25
C LEU A 138 -12.00 29.61 17.12
N GLN A 139 -12.78 28.54 16.96
CA GLN A 139 -12.59 27.58 15.88
C GLN A 139 -12.75 28.22 14.48
N ALA A 140 -13.70 29.15 14.35
CA ALA A 140 -13.96 29.85 13.09
C ALA A 140 -12.99 31.02 12.81
N ARG A 141 -12.32 31.55 13.84
CA ARG A 141 -11.48 32.74 13.73
C ARG A 141 -10.31 32.51 12.78
N GLY A 142 -10.06 33.49 11.91
CA GLY A 142 -8.97 33.49 10.94
C GLY A 142 -9.29 32.79 9.62
N ASP A 143 -10.36 32.00 9.56
CA ASP A 143 -10.83 31.35 8.34
C ASP A 143 -11.49 32.35 7.38
N ALA A 144 -11.22 32.25 6.07
CA ALA A 144 -11.88 33.10 5.07
C ALA A 144 -13.41 32.93 5.05
N ALA A 145 -13.91 31.75 5.41
CA ALA A 145 -15.33 31.44 5.54
C ALA A 145 -15.84 31.54 7.00
N MET A 146 -15.16 32.32 7.87
CA MET A 146 -15.44 32.43 9.31
C MET A 146 -16.93 32.50 9.65
N ARG A 147 -17.73 33.36 8.99
CA ARG A 147 -19.17 33.51 9.29
C ARG A 147 -19.96 32.22 9.06
N ARG A 148 -19.64 31.49 7.98
CA ARG A 148 -20.29 30.22 7.63
C ARG A 148 -19.90 29.13 8.64
N VAL A 149 -18.60 29.01 8.94
CA VAL A 149 -18.09 28.03 9.91
C VAL A 149 -18.71 28.27 11.29
N LEU A 150 -18.72 29.53 11.76
CA LEU A 150 -19.30 29.88 13.05
C LEU A 150 -20.79 29.53 13.13
N LYS A 151 -21.56 29.88 12.09
CA LYS A 151 -22.98 29.53 12.03
C LYS A 151 -23.18 28.02 12.14
N GLN A 152 -22.46 27.26 11.32
CA GLN A 152 -22.59 25.81 11.28
C GLN A 152 -22.20 25.13 12.60
N LEU A 153 -21.13 25.58 13.27
CA LEU A 153 -20.76 25.08 14.59
C LEU A 153 -21.84 25.39 15.64
N LYS A 154 -22.46 26.57 15.59
CA LYS A 154 -23.53 26.95 16.53
C LYS A 154 -24.86 26.24 16.27
N ASP A 155 -25.09 25.75 15.05
CA ASP A 155 -26.25 24.94 14.68
C ASP A 155 -26.18 23.52 15.29
N TRP A 156 -25.05 23.14 15.90
CA TRP A 156 -24.83 21.86 16.56
C TRP A 156 -24.51 22.03 18.06
N PRO A 157 -25.45 22.55 18.86
CA PRO A 157 -25.23 22.64 20.30
C PRO A 157 -25.11 21.24 20.93
N PRO A 158 -24.28 21.09 21.97
CA PRO A 158 -24.22 19.87 22.75
C PRO A 158 -25.50 19.72 23.59
N PRO A 159 -25.95 18.47 23.86
CA PRO A 159 -27.12 18.23 24.71
C PRO A 159 -26.87 18.65 26.16
N SER A 160 -25.64 18.45 26.65
CA SER A 160 -25.15 18.85 27.96
C SER A 160 -23.65 19.10 27.91
N VAL A 161 -23.15 19.92 28.83
CA VAL A 161 -21.72 20.09 29.09
C VAL A 161 -21.51 19.67 30.55
N ASP A 162 -20.83 18.55 30.77
CA ASP A 162 -20.67 17.92 32.07
C ASP A 162 -19.19 17.77 32.48
N GLY A 163 -18.91 17.00 33.53
CA GLY A 163 -17.56 16.78 34.02
C GLY A 163 -16.62 16.13 32.99
N ALA A 164 -17.14 15.34 32.04
CA ALA A 164 -16.32 14.70 31.01
C ALA A 164 -15.69 15.73 30.07
N TRP A 165 -16.34 16.88 29.85
CA TRP A 165 -15.79 17.97 29.04
C TRP A 165 -14.55 18.59 29.67
N LEU A 166 -14.55 18.77 30.99
CA LEU A 166 -13.39 19.25 31.74
C LEU A 166 -12.25 18.23 31.69
N SER A 167 -12.54 16.95 31.93
CA SER A 167 -11.53 15.89 31.84
C SER A 167 -10.94 15.75 30.44
N ALA A 168 -11.76 15.87 29.39
CA ALA A 168 -11.30 15.88 28.00
C ALA A 168 -10.39 17.07 27.69
N LEU A 169 -10.73 18.25 28.22
CA LEU A 169 -9.92 19.45 28.08
C LEU A 169 -8.58 19.28 28.82
N GLU A 170 -8.59 18.72 30.02
CA GLU A 170 -7.38 18.44 30.79
C GLU A 170 -6.49 17.40 30.10
N CYS A 171 -7.08 16.37 29.50
CA CYS A 171 -6.37 15.44 28.63
C CYS A 171 -5.65 16.20 27.50
N LEU A 172 -6.36 17.06 26.76
CA LEU A 172 -5.76 17.89 25.70
C LEU A 172 -4.55 18.70 26.19
N GLY A 173 -4.66 19.33 27.37
CA GLY A 173 -3.57 20.12 27.95
C GLY A 173 -2.35 19.29 28.38
N ARG A 174 -2.57 18.02 28.76
CA ARG A 174 -1.52 17.10 29.22
C ARG A 174 -0.78 16.40 28.08
N LEU A 175 -1.45 16.10 26.97
CA LEU A 175 -0.88 15.28 25.91
C LEU A 175 0.42 15.87 25.33
N ASP A 176 1.44 15.01 25.20
CA ASP A 176 2.69 15.28 24.51
C ASP A 176 3.03 14.12 23.57
N ASN A 177 2.92 14.39 22.27
CA ASN A 177 3.16 13.44 21.21
C ASN A 177 4.49 13.67 20.48
N ARG A 178 5.37 14.59 20.95
CA ARG A 178 6.63 14.91 20.27
C ARG A 178 7.54 13.70 20.09
N GLY A 179 7.60 12.81 21.09
CA GLY A 179 8.35 11.55 21.00
C GLY A 179 7.73 10.57 20.00
N ILE A 180 6.40 10.45 20.03
CA ILE A 180 5.64 9.52 19.19
C ILE A 180 5.72 9.89 17.70
N LEU A 181 5.64 11.18 17.36
CA LEU A 181 5.71 11.63 15.97
C LEU A 181 7.06 11.33 15.30
N ARG A 182 8.14 11.20 16.08
CA ARG A 182 9.47 10.81 15.59
C ARG A 182 9.55 9.32 15.22
N GLU A 183 8.75 8.49 15.89
CA GLU A 183 8.87 7.02 15.84
C GLU A 183 7.68 6.37 15.11
N THR A 184 6.76 7.16 14.54
CA THR A 184 5.56 6.61 13.89
C THR A 184 5.94 5.86 12.61
N PRO A 185 5.76 4.53 12.55
CA PRO A 185 6.24 3.70 11.44
C PRO A 185 5.27 3.69 10.23
N LEU A 186 4.17 4.44 10.32
CA LEU A 186 3.08 4.47 9.34
C LEU A 186 3.11 5.79 8.56
N PRO A 187 2.59 5.80 7.32
CA PRO A 187 2.32 7.05 6.62
C PRO A 187 1.45 7.97 7.50
N ALA A 188 1.87 9.22 7.65
CA ALA A 188 1.15 10.26 8.39
C ALA A 188 1.13 11.59 7.62
N LEU A 189 0.00 12.30 7.64
CA LEU A 189 -0.16 13.66 7.11
C LEU A 189 -0.81 14.56 8.15
N HIS A 190 -0.17 15.69 8.43
CA HIS A 190 -0.64 16.68 9.40
C HIS A 190 -1.10 17.96 8.68
N LEU A 191 -2.40 18.24 8.69
CA LEU A 191 -2.99 19.42 8.06
C LEU A 191 -3.22 20.53 9.10
N PHE A 192 -2.69 21.73 8.85
CA PHE A 192 -2.85 22.91 9.69
C PHE A 192 -3.60 24.02 8.96
N GLY A 193 -4.39 24.82 9.68
CA GLY A 193 -4.91 26.07 9.15
C GLY A 193 -3.86 27.19 9.25
N GLY A 194 -3.59 27.88 8.16
CA GLY A 194 -2.59 28.96 8.14
C GLY A 194 -2.92 30.15 9.05
N LYS A 195 -4.20 30.32 9.41
CA LYS A 195 -4.71 31.39 10.28
C LYS A 195 -5.48 30.83 11.48
N ASP A 196 -5.20 29.59 11.87
CA ASP A 196 -5.83 28.94 13.02
C ASP A 196 -5.51 29.69 14.33
N ALA A 197 -6.56 30.07 15.06
CA ALA A 197 -6.47 30.84 16.31
C ALA A 197 -6.22 29.96 17.55
N LEU A 198 -6.37 28.64 17.44
CA LEU A 198 -6.19 27.67 18.52
C LEU A 198 -4.86 26.94 18.39
N VAL A 199 -4.48 26.55 17.18
CA VAL A 199 -3.25 25.79 16.91
C VAL A 199 -2.36 26.58 15.93
N PRO A 200 -1.19 27.08 16.38
CA PRO A 200 -0.34 27.91 15.54
C PRO A 200 0.24 27.12 14.37
N ALA A 201 0.16 27.66 13.15
CA ALA A 201 0.71 27.04 11.94
C ALA A 201 2.23 26.77 12.01
N ALA A 202 2.97 27.52 12.84
CA ALA A 202 4.39 27.30 13.10
C ALA A 202 4.70 25.90 13.70
N ALA A 203 3.70 25.23 14.29
CA ALA A 203 3.85 23.84 14.72
C ALA A 203 4.10 22.88 13.54
N ALA A 204 3.59 23.19 12.34
CA ALA A 204 3.82 22.38 11.15
C ALA A 204 5.32 22.28 10.82
N ASP A 205 6.08 23.37 10.97
CA ASP A 205 7.53 23.36 10.71
C ASP A 205 8.28 22.52 11.74
N LYS A 206 7.87 22.57 13.00
CA LYS A 206 8.44 21.72 14.06
C LYS A 206 8.15 20.23 13.83
N ILE A 207 6.95 19.90 13.34
CA ILE A 207 6.59 18.52 12.96
C ILE A 207 7.42 18.05 11.77
N ARG A 208 7.63 18.90 10.75
CA ARG A 208 8.52 18.58 9.62
C ARG A 208 9.96 18.33 10.05
N GLN A 209 10.47 19.10 11.02
CA GLN A 209 11.80 18.88 11.60
C GLN A 209 11.94 17.53 12.32
N LEU A 210 10.84 16.92 12.75
CA LEU A 210 10.82 15.55 13.29
C LEU A 210 10.75 14.46 12.21
N GLY A 211 10.70 14.83 10.92
CA GLY A 211 10.64 13.90 9.80
C GLY A 211 9.22 13.54 9.33
N ALA A 212 8.18 14.18 9.88
CA ALA A 212 6.79 13.91 9.52
C ALA A 212 6.26 14.88 8.45
N THR A 213 5.31 14.42 7.63
CA THR A 213 4.69 15.24 6.58
C THR A 213 3.64 16.17 7.17
N ALA A 214 3.83 17.48 7.03
CA ALA A 214 2.83 18.48 7.42
C ALA A 214 2.56 19.47 6.29
N GLU A 215 1.33 19.95 6.20
CA GLU A 215 0.88 20.97 5.23
C GLU A 215 0.09 22.07 5.94
N VAL A 216 0.28 23.31 5.47
CA VAL A 216 -0.46 24.47 5.97
C VAL A 216 -1.42 24.92 4.89
N LEU A 217 -2.72 24.85 5.17
CA LEU A 217 -3.79 25.25 4.27
C LEU A 217 -3.98 26.77 4.35
N VAL A 218 -3.78 27.43 3.22
CA VAL A 218 -3.91 28.88 3.09
C VAL A 218 -5.36 29.30 3.33
N ASP A 219 -5.55 30.39 4.07
CA ASP A 219 -6.84 30.99 4.40
C ASP A 219 -7.83 30.10 5.20
N CYS A 220 -7.31 29.03 5.82
CA CYS A 220 -8.07 28.16 6.72
C CYS A 220 -7.82 28.51 8.20
N GLY A 221 -8.88 28.40 9.01
CA GLY A 221 -8.82 28.38 10.48
C GLY A 221 -8.76 26.95 11.03
N HIS A 222 -9.39 26.71 12.19
CA HIS A 222 -9.28 25.44 12.92
C HIS A 222 -10.07 24.27 12.31
N ALA A 223 -11.08 24.55 11.48
CA ALA A 223 -12.01 23.55 10.97
C ALA A 223 -12.08 23.50 9.43
N PRO A 224 -10.97 23.21 8.73
CA PRO A 224 -10.95 23.14 7.26
C PRO A 224 -11.86 22.04 6.70
N GLN A 225 -12.19 21.01 7.49
CA GLN A 225 -13.18 20.00 7.14
C GLN A 225 -14.61 20.56 7.01
N ILE A 226 -14.88 21.76 7.54
CA ILE A 226 -16.12 22.52 7.35
C ILE A 226 -15.94 23.61 6.30
N SER A 227 -14.85 24.40 6.39
CA SER A 227 -14.68 25.58 5.54
C SER A 227 -14.23 25.25 4.11
N ARG A 228 -13.49 24.17 3.92
CA ARG A 228 -12.89 23.75 2.65
C ARG A 228 -12.98 22.21 2.51
N PRO A 229 -14.18 21.60 2.63
CA PRO A 229 -14.32 20.15 2.68
C PRO A 229 -13.82 19.46 1.42
N GLU A 230 -13.93 20.09 0.24
CA GLU A 230 -13.44 19.55 -1.03
C GLU A 230 -11.91 19.47 -1.05
N LEU A 231 -11.23 20.50 -0.54
CA LEU A 231 -9.78 20.51 -0.42
C LEU A 231 -9.30 19.45 0.58
N VAL A 232 -9.97 19.32 1.72
CA VAL A 232 -9.62 18.27 2.70
C VAL A 232 -9.89 16.89 2.10
N ALA A 233 -10.99 16.69 1.38
CA ALA A 233 -11.27 15.45 0.67
C ALA A 233 -10.21 15.13 -0.40
N GLU A 234 -9.74 16.13 -1.15
CA GLU A 234 -8.62 16.00 -2.09
C GLU A 234 -7.34 15.57 -1.38
N LYS A 235 -6.99 16.21 -0.25
CA LYS A 235 -5.82 15.83 0.55
C LYS A 235 -5.93 14.42 1.10
N ILE A 236 -7.10 14.01 1.59
CA ILE A 236 -7.35 12.63 2.01
C ILE A 236 -7.15 11.68 0.83
N ARG A 237 -7.71 11.97 -0.34
CA ARG A 237 -7.56 11.13 -1.54
C ARG A 237 -6.11 11.03 -2.03
N ALA A 238 -5.34 12.12 -1.92
CA ALA A 238 -3.93 12.16 -2.29
C ALA A 238 -3.01 11.51 -1.23
N PHE A 239 -3.41 11.56 0.05
CA PHE A 239 -2.68 10.97 1.16
C PHE A 239 -2.79 9.46 1.20
N LEU A 240 -3.97 8.94 0.82
CA LEU A 240 -4.07 7.53 0.51
C LEU A 240 -2.89 7.21 -0.41
N PRO A 241 -2.08 6.18 -0.12
CA PRO A 241 -1.15 5.70 -1.12
C PRO A 241 -2.00 5.58 -2.38
N GLN A 242 -1.62 6.30 -3.45
CA GLN A 242 -2.29 6.14 -4.73
C GLN A 242 -2.47 4.65 -4.86
N ARG A 243 -3.72 4.17 -4.91
CA ARG A 243 -4.01 2.74 -4.96
C ARG A 243 -3.25 2.26 -6.21
N GLY A 244 -2.03 1.76 -6.04
CA GLY A 244 -1.03 1.89 -7.10
C GLY A 244 0.39 1.59 -6.65
N ASP A 245 1.04 2.50 -5.89
CA ASP A 245 2.53 2.55 -5.85
C ASP A 245 3.20 2.66 -4.45
N GLY A 246 2.45 2.53 -3.35
CA GLY A 246 3.08 2.38 -2.01
C GLY A 246 3.79 1.03 -1.84
N PRO A 247 4.84 0.92 -1.01
CA PRO A 247 5.53 -0.35 -0.76
C PRO A 247 4.53 -1.37 -0.22
N ILE A 248 4.37 -2.48 -0.95
CA ILE A 248 3.61 -3.63 -0.48
C ILE A 248 4.43 -4.27 0.65
N SER A 249 3.86 -4.33 1.85
CA SER A 249 4.42 -5.19 2.91
C SER A 249 3.98 -6.64 2.69
N CYS A 250 4.70 -7.58 3.27
CA CYS A 250 4.46 -9.03 3.23
C CYS A 250 3.17 -9.50 3.96
N GLY A 251 2.11 -8.68 3.97
CA GLY A 251 0.80 -8.94 4.57
C GLY A 251 -0.22 -9.66 3.67
N GLU A 252 -1.52 -9.33 3.81
CA GLU A 252 -2.61 -10.01 3.07
C GLU A 252 -2.42 -9.84 1.54
N PRO A 253 -2.43 -10.92 0.74
CA PRO A 253 -2.14 -10.84 -0.68
C PRO A 253 -3.10 -9.89 -1.40
N PRO A 254 -2.62 -8.94 -2.22
CA PRO A 254 -3.48 -8.03 -2.97
C PRO A 254 -4.28 -8.75 -4.09
N LEU A 255 -4.03 -10.05 -4.31
CA LEU A 255 -4.56 -10.84 -5.41
C LEU A 255 -5.33 -12.09 -4.92
N ASP A 256 -6.41 -12.42 -5.63
CA ASP A 256 -7.08 -13.72 -5.53
C ASP A 256 -6.35 -14.74 -6.43
N LYS A 257 -5.68 -15.73 -5.83
CA LYS A 257 -4.96 -16.79 -6.56
C LYS A 257 -5.85 -17.58 -7.50
N SER A 258 -7.13 -17.77 -7.18
CA SER A 258 -8.08 -18.43 -8.07
C SER A 258 -8.38 -17.57 -9.30
N ALA A 259 -8.36 -16.24 -9.16
CA ALA A 259 -8.48 -15.33 -10.29
C ALA A 259 -7.21 -15.31 -11.16
N VAL A 260 -6.03 -15.43 -10.55
CA VAL A 260 -4.75 -15.62 -11.25
C VAL A 260 -4.80 -16.89 -12.10
N ALA A 261 -5.08 -18.05 -11.48
CA ALA A 261 -5.18 -19.34 -12.16
C ALA A 261 -6.13 -19.31 -13.36
N ARG A 262 -7.34 -18.74 -13.18
CA ARG A 262 -8.32 -18.58 -14.27
C ARG A 262 -7.84 -17.64 -15.38
N SER A 263 -7.07 -16.61 -15.04
CA SER A 263 -6.54 -15.65 -16.02
C SER A 263 -5.52 -16.30 -16.95
N PHE A 264 -4.54 -16.97 -16.36
CA PHE A 264 -3.54 -17.73 -17.11
C PHE A 264 -4.18 -18.91 -17.86
N GLY A 265 -5.12 -19.63 -17.24
CA GLY A 265 -5.82 -20.72 -17.91
C GLY A 265 -6.54 -20.32 -19.20
N ARG A 266 -7.16 -19.13 -19.24
CA ARG A 266 -7.77 -18.59 -20.48
C ARG A 266 -6.74 -18.14 -21.52
N ALA A 267 -5.53 -17.80 -21.08
CA ALA A 267 -4.46 -17.33 -21.94
C ALA A 267 -3.66 -18.49 -22.57
N ALA A 268 -3.77 -19.74 -22.09
CA ALA A 268 -2.92 -20.85 -22.50
C ALA A 268 -2.70 -20.98 -24.02
N ALA A 269 -3.76 -20.85 -24.82
CA ALA A 269 -3.67 -20.96 -26.28
C ALA A 269 -3.05 -19.74 -26.98
N THR A 270 -3.04 -18.56 -26.35
CA THR A 270 -2.53 -17.30 -26.93
C THR A 270 -1.24 -16.82 -26.27
N TYR A 271 -0.87 -17.39 -25.12
CA TYR A 271 0.25 -16.99 -24.27
C TYR A 271 1.55 -16.97 -25.05
N ASP A 272 1.86 -18.08 -25.70
CA ASP A 272 3.12 -18.30 -26.41
C ASP A 272 3.38 -17.28 -27.53
N ALA A 273 2.35 -16.77 -28.18
CA ALA A 273 2.49 -15.76 -29.24
C ALA A 273 2.81 -14.35 -28.69
N ALA A 274 2.49 -14.08 -27.42
CA ALA A 274 2.69 -12.78 -26.79
C ALA A 274 3.86 -12.76 -25.78
N ALA A 275 4.36 -13.93 -25.37
CA ALA A 275 5.34 -14.13 -24.29
C ALA A 275 6.81 -13.86 -24.68
N HIS A 276 7.09 -12.77 -25.40
CA HIS A 276 8.46 -12.47 -25.87
C HIS A 276 9.44 -12.22 -24.72
N LEU A 277 9.09 -11.31 -23.80
CA LEU A 277 9.89 -11.00 -22.61
C LEU A 277 10.10 -12.25 -21.76
N GLN A 278 9.04 -13.02 -21.51
CA GLN A 278 9.07 -14.21 -20.66
C GLN A 278 10.03 -15.25 -21.22
N ARG A 279 10.03 -15.47 -22.54
CA ARG A 279 10.98 -16.38 -23.19
C ARG A 279 12.42 -15.85 -23.12
N ALA A 280 12.63 -14.55 -23.33
CA ALA A 280 13.95 -13.94 -23.23
C ALA A 280 14.51 -14.01 -21.80
N VAL A 281 13.68 -13.79 -20.79
CA VAL A 281 14.03 -13.90 -19.37
C VAL A 281 14.31 -15.36 -18.99
N CYS A 282 13.50 -16.31 -19.47
CA CYS A 282 13.69 -17.74 -19.26
C CYS A 282 15.02 -18.23 -19.85
N ARG A 283 15.35 -17.81 -21.08
CA ARG A 283 16.65 -18.13 -21.71
C ARG A 283 17.83 -17.58 -20.89
N GLN A 284 17.74 -16.33 -20.44
CA GLN A 284 18.78 -15.72 -19.63
C GLN A 284 18.94 -16.45 -18.29
N LEU A 285 17.84 -16.75 -17.60
CA LEU A 285 17.89 -17.47 -16.32
C LEU A 285 18.52 -18.86 -16.47
N LEU A 286 18.23 -19.58 -17.56
CA LEU A 286 18.84 -20.87 -17.83
C LEU A 286 20.34 -20.77 -18.13
N ALA A 287 20.79 -19.67 -18.75
CA ALA A 287 22.21 -19.42 -18.99
C ALA A 287 23.01 -19.21 -17.68
N ASP A 288 22.34 -18.85 -16.59
CA ASP A 288 22.95 -18.74 -15.26
C ASP A 288 23.16 -20.13 -14.58
N THR A 289 22.78 -21.24 -15.24
CA THR A 289 23.12 -22.60 -14.78
C THR A 289 24.61 -22.91 -14.97
N ASP A 290 25.23 -23.54 -13.97
CA ASP A 290 26.61 -24.01 -14.10
C ASP A 290 26.67 -25.25 -15.01
N SER A 291 27.70 -25.33 -15.85
CA SER A 291 28.00 -26.50 -16.68
C SER A 291 28.31 -27.78 -15.89
N GLY A 292 28.76 -27.65 -14.64
CA GLY A 292 29.05 -28.77 -13.75
C GLY A 292 27.82 -29.32 -13.03
N TRP A 293 26.66 -28.65 -13.12
CA TRP A 293 25.44 -29.13 -12.48
C TRP A 293 24.88 -30.36 -13.20
N ALA A 294 24.52 -31.37 -12.42
CA ALA A 294 23.89 -32.59 -12.90
C ALA A 294 22.69 -32.97 -12.01
N PRO A 295 21.64 -32.13 -11.94
CA PRO A 295 20.46 -32.41 -11.13
C PRO A 295 19.75 -33.68 -11.63
N GLU A 296 19.32 -34.54 -10.70
CA GLU A 296 18.51 -35.71 -11.01
C GLU A 296 17.03 -35.33 -11.05
N VAL A 297 16.59 -34.40 -10.20
CA VAL A 297 15.20 -33.90 -10.13
C VAL A 297 15.17 -32.39 -10.26
N ILE A 298 14.42 -31.91 -11.25
CA ILE A 298 14.18 -30.49 -11.51
C ILE A 298 12.70 -30.18 -11.30
N LEU A 299 12.41 -29.14 -10.52
CA LEU A 299 11.09 -28.55 -10.40
C LEU A 299 11.01 -27.30 -11.29
N ASP A 300 10.22 -27.35 -12.37
CA ASP A 300 9.82 -26.19 -13.16
C ASP A 300 8.60 -25.53 -12.49
N LEU A 301 8.87 -24.59 -11.59
CA LEU A 301 7.90 -23.96 -10.70
C LEU A 301 7.22 -22.77 -11.37
N GLY A 302 5.94 -22.91 -11.70
CA GLY A 302 5.22 -21.97 -12.57
C GLY A 302 5.51 -22.22 -14.05
N SER A 303 5.50 -23.50 -14.44
CA SER A 303 5.91 -24.00 -15.77
C SER A 303 5.12 -23.43 -16.96
N GLY A 304 3.93 -22.86 -16.74
CA GLY A 304 3.09 -22.28 -17.78
C GLY A 304 2.81 -23.27 -18.92
N THR A 305 3.05 -22.85 -20.17
CA THR A 305 2.86 -23.70 -21.35
C THR A 305 4.03 -24.65 -21.64
N GLY A 306 4.96 -24.83 -20.69
CA GLY A 306 6.06 -25.80 -20.78
C GLY A 306 7.29 -25.33 -21.57
N TYR A 307 7.41 -24.03 -21.87
CA TYR A 307 8.60 -23.48 -22.54
C TYR A 307 9.88 -23.71 -21.72
N GLY A 308 9.83 -23.43 -20.41
CA GLY A 308 10.96 -23.66 -19.49
C GLY A 308 11.34 -25.14 -19.43
N SER A 309 10.35 -26.02 -19.22
CA SER A 309 10.50 -27.47 -19.23
C SER A 309 11.21 -28.00 -20.49
N GLU A 310 10.86 -27.50 -21.69
CA GLU A 310 11.52 -27.90 -22.95
C GLU A 310 13.01 -27.52 -22.95
N MET A 311 13.32 -26.30 -22.52
CA MET A 311 14.70 -25.85 -22.43
C MET A 311 15.51 -26.61 -21.36
N LEU A 312 14.90 -26.88 -20.21
CA LEU A 312 15.49 -27.68 -19.14
C LEU A 312 15.78 -29.11 -19.64
N ARG A 313 14.88 -29.72 -20.40
CA ARG A 313 15.11 -31.04 -21.02
C ARG A 313 16.30 -31.03 -21.98
N GLN A 314 16.46 -29.98 -22.77
CA GLN A 314 17.62 -29.84 -23.67
C GLN A 314 18.93 -29.69 -22.88
N ARG A 315 18.92 -28.92 -21.78
CA ARG A 315 20.10 -28.68 -20.94
C ARG A 315 20.47 -29.87 -20.07
N PHE A 316 19.47 -30.53 -19.48
CA PHE A 316 19.61 -31.64 -18.55
C PHE A 316 18.81 -32.86 -19.04
N PRO A 317 19.28 -33.54 -20.10
CA PRO A 317 18.51 -34.59 -20.78
C PRO A 317 18.17 -35.79 -19.89
N ARG A 318 18.98 -36.04 -18.86
CA ARG A 318 18.80 -37.16 -17.92
C ARG A 318 17.99 -36.81 -16.67
N ALA A 319 17.70 -35.54 -16.43
CA ALA A 319 16.96 -35.13 -15.24
C ALA A 319 15.48 -35.51 -15.35
N ARG A 320 14.86 -35.86 -14.23
CA ARG A 320 13.41 -35.94 -14.10
C ARG A 320 12.85 -34.53 -13.89
N ILE A 321 11.97 -34.09 -14.78
CA ILE A 321 11.39 -32.75 -14.76
C ILE A 321 9.95 -32.83 -14.25
N VAL A 322 9.68 -32.13 -13.16
CA VAL A 322 8.35 -31.94 -12.59
C VAL A 322 7.86 -30.55 -12.95
N ALA A 323 6.85 -30.45 -13.81
CA ALA A 323 6.18 -29.21 -14.13
C ALA A 323 5.10 -28.92 -13.09
N LEU A 324 5.20 -27.79 -12.39
CA LEU A 324 4.21 -27.34 -11.41
C LEU A 324 3.63 -26.00 -11.86
N ASP A 325 2.31 -25.85 -11.82
CA ASP A 325 1.65 -24.57 -12.09
C ASP A 325 0.34 -24.46 -11.31
N LEU A 326 -0.06 -23.24 -10.99
CA LEU A 326 -1.33 -22.96 -10.34
C LEU A 326 -2.52 -23.13 -11.31
N ALA A 327 -2.30 -22.90 -12.60
CA ALA A 327 -3.32 -22.97 -13.64
C ALA A 327 -3.32 -24.33 -14.35
N GLU A 328 -4.29 -25.19 -14.02
CA GLU A 328 -4.44 -26.51 -14.63
C GLU A 328 -4.45 -26.47 -16.18
N ALA A 329 -5.10 -25.48 -16.79
CA ALA A 329 -5.17 -25.36 -18.24
C ALA A 329 -3.80 -25.07 -18.89
N MET A 330 -2.86 -24.43 -18.18
CA MET A 330 -1.49 -24.25 -18.65
C MET A 330 -0.75 -25.59 -18.70
N LEU A 331 -0.84 -26.39 -17.63
CA LEU A 331 -0.24 -27.72 -17.57
C LEU A 331 -0.85 -28.68 -18.59
N ARG A 332 -2.17 -28.60 -18.82
CA ARG A 332 -2.83 -29.39 -19.85
C ARG A 332 -2.28 -29.05 -21.24
N TYR A 333 -2.15 -27.75 -21.53
CA TYR A 333 -1.54 -27.29 -22.77
C TYR A 333 -0.09 -27.79 -22.90
N ALA A 334 0.73 -27.64 -21.85
CA ALA A 334 2.10 -28.09 -21.84
C ALA A 334 2.18 -29.60 -22.14
N ARG A 335 1.39 -30.42 -21.44
CA ARG A 335 1.35 -31.87 -21.64
C ARG A 335 0.97 -32.28 -23.06
N GLU A 336 0.05 -31.55 -23.71
CA GLU A 336 -0.43 -31.87 -25.06
C GLU A 336 0.47 -31.33 -26.17
N ARG A 337 1.07 -30.15 -25.98
CA ARG A 337 1.78 -29.40 -27.03
C ARG A 337 3.30 -29.38 -26.86
N ARG A 338 3.80 -29.57 -25.64
CA ARG A 338 5.22 -29.58 -25.26
C ARG A 338 5.52 -30.61 -24.17
N PRO A 339 5.41 -31.93 -24.45
CA PRO A 339 5.57 -32.99 -23.46
C PRO A 339 7.04 -33.22 -23.05
N ALA A 340 7.71 -32.19 -22.51
CA ALA A 340 9.10 -32.23 -22.08
C ALA A 340 9.28 -32.64 -20.61
N ALA A 341 8.26 -32.37 -19.78
CA ALA A 341 8.21 -32.74 -18.37
C ALA A 341 7.68 -34.16 -18.17
N ASP A 342 8.23 -34.87 -17.18
CA ASP A 342 7.85 -36.24 -16.83
C ASP A 342 6.59 -36.28 -15.96
N ASN A 343 6.36 -35.25 -15.14
CA ASN A 343 5.21 -35.13 -14.25
C ASN A 343 4.62 -33.72 -14.29
N HIS A 344 3.31 -33.62 -14.03
CA HIS A 344 2.58 -32.36 -14.01
C HIS A 344 1.76 -32.27 -12.72
N ILE A 345 1.94 -31.21 -11.94
CA ILE A 345 1.28 -31.03 -10.64
C ILE A 345 0.56 -29.67 -10.61
N VAL A 346 -0.74 -29.70 -10.37
CA VAL A 346 -1.50 -28.46 -10.10
C VAL A 346 -1.35 -28.13 -8.62
N ALA A 347 -0.64 -27.07 -8.30
CA ALA A 347 -0.42 -26.65 -6.92
C ALA A 347 -0.05 -25.17 -6.80
N ASP A 348 -0.12 -24.68 -5.58
CA ASP A 348 0.35 -23.35 -5.22
C ASP A 348 1.85 -23.40 -4.87
N ALA A 349 2.65 -22.48 -5.41
CA ALA A 349 4.07 -22.38 -5.08
C ALA A 349 4.32 -22.10 -3.58
N GLU A 350 3.34 -21.53 -2.87
CA GLU A 350 3.41 -21.30 -1.42
C GLU A 350 2.99 -22.53 -0.59
N GLN A 351 2.59 -23.64 -1.22
CA GLN A 351 2.18 -24.90 -0.57
C GLN A 351 2.52 -26.09 -1.49
N LEU A 352 3.78 -26.54 -1.47
CA LEU A 352 4.29 -27.53 -2.42
C LEU A 352 3.94 -28.96 -1.95
N PRO A 353 3.22 -29.76 -2.77
CA PRO A 353 2.88 -31.14 -2.43
C PRO A 353 4.04 -32.10 -2.76
N LEU A 354 5.25 -31.74 -2.33
CA LEU A 354 6.49 -32.48 -2.57
C LEU A 354 7.14 -32.82 -1.23
N ALA A 355 7.88 -33.93 -1.20
CA ALA A 355 8.60 -34.38 -0.02
C ALA A 355 9.81 -33.46 0.27
N ASP A 356 10.25 -33.45 1.52
CA ASP A 356 11.43 -32.71 1.96
C ASP A 356 12.68 -33.22 1.22
N GLY A 357 13.57 -32.30 0.82
CA GLY A 357 14.84 -32.63 0.17
C GLY A 357 14.72 -33.45 -1.12
N SER A 358 13.60 -33.37 -1.85
CA SER A 358 13.30 -34.22 -3.01
C SER A 358 13.65 -33.60 -4.37
N VAL A 359 14.13 -32.35 -4.39
CA VAL A 359 14.42 -31.58 -5.62
C VAL A 359 15.86 -31.07 -5.60
N ASP A 360 16.61 -31.27 -6.67
CA ASP A 360 18.01 -30.80 -6.78
C ASP A 360 18.10 -29.38 -7.38
N LEU A 361 17.19 -29.06 -8.30
CA LEU A 361 17.10 -27.75 -8.94
C LEU A 361 15.66 -27.25 -8.97
N ILE A 362 15.40 -26.13 -8.32
CA ILE A 362 14.17 -25.36 -8.50
C ILE A 362 14.44 -24.31 -9.56
N PHE A 363 13.67 -24.33 -10.65
CA PHE A 363 13.72 -23.33 -11.71
C PHE A 363 12.36 -22.64 -11.79
N SER A 364 12.33 -21.31 -11.64
CA SER A 364 11.10 -20.54 -11.77
C SER A 364 11.33 -19.28 -12.58
N SER A 365 10.64 -19.14 -13.70
CA SER A 365 10.76 -17.97 -14.56
C SER A 365 9.41 -17.27 -14.72
N MET A 366 9.33 -16.01 -14.32
CA MET A 366 8.17 -15.14 -14.50
C MET A 366 6.88 -15.70 -13.89
N ALA A 367 6.99 -16.38 -12.74
CA ALA A 367 5.85 -16.92 -11.99
C ALA A 367 5.76 -16.39 -10.55
N LEU A 368 6.86 -16.26 -9.82
CA LEU A 368 6.79 -15.96 -8.38
C LEU A 368 6.34 -14.53 -8.05
N GLN A 369 6.25 -13.62 -9.03
CA GLN A 369 5.64 -12.30 -8.82
C GLN A 369 4.15 -12.35 -8.42
N TRP A 370 3.52 -13.52 -8.52
CA TRP A 370 2.14 -13.77 -8.07
C TRP A 370 2.06 -14.28 -6.62
N CYS A 371 3.20 -14.44 -5.93
CA CYS A 371 3.31 -14.85 -4.54
C CYS A 371 3.62 -13.63 -3.65
N TYR A 372 2.87 -13.48 -2.56
CA TYR A 372 2.97 -12.32 -1.67
C TYR A 372 3.39 -12.68 -0.24
N ARG A 373 3.36 -13.98 0.10
CA ARG A 373 3.79 -14.49 1.39
C ARG A 373 5.21 -15.03 1.27
N LEU A 374 6.16 -14.15 0.97
CA LEU A 374 7.55 -14.53 0.71
C LEU A 374 8.16 -15.44 1.79
N PRO A 375 7.96 -15.21 3.11
CA PRO A 375 8.49 -16.13 4.11
C PRO A 375 7.94 -17.56 3.97
N GLY A 376 6.66 -17.72 3.67
CA GLY A 376 6.05 -19.05 3.44
C GLY A 376 6.53 -19.69 2.14
N LEU A 377 6.63 -18.91 1.06
CA LEU A 377 7.20 -19.35 -0.21
C LEU A 377 8.63 -19.88 -0.01
N PHE A 378 9.54 -19.08 0.56
CA PHE A 378 10.92 -19.47 0.71
C PHE A 378 11.12 -20.60 1.73
N ALA A 379 10.26 -20.72 2.75
CA ALA A 379 10.24 -21.90 3.61
C ALA A 379 9.91 -23.18 2.82
N GLU A 380 8.90 -23.15 1.95
CA GLU A 380 8.57 -24.29 1.09
C GLU A 380 9.67 -24.61 0.09
N LEU A 381 10.25 -23.59 -0.58
CA LEU A 381 11.39 -23.77 -1.48
C LEU A 381 12.58 -24.41 -0.74
N ARG A 382 12.88 -23.94 0.48
CA ARG A 382 13.97 -24.50 1.29
C ARG A 382 13.68 -25.94 1.70
N ARG A 383 12.44 -26.24 2.09
CA ARG A 383 12.01 -27.56 2.57
C ARG A 383 12.18 -28.63 1.49
N VAL A 384 11.73 -28.36 0.26
CA VAL A 384 11.78 -29.34 -0.83
C VAL A 384 13.15 -29.47 -1.48
N LEU A 385 14.01 -28.46 -1.34
CA LEU A 385 15.35 -28.45 -1.94
C LEU A 385 16.31 -29.38 -1.19
N ALA A 386 16.95 -30.28 -1.93
CA ALA A 386 17.97 -31.20 -1.45
C ALA A 386 19.20 -30.46 -0.93
N GLU A 387 20.01 -31.14 -0.12
CA GLU A 387 21.31 -30.61 0.27
C GLU A 387 22.22 -30.43 -0.95
N GLY A 388 22.87 -29.27 -1.05
CA GLY A 388 23.64 -28.90 -2.24
C GLY A 388 22.79 -28.49 -3.45
N GLY A 389 21.45 -28.51 -3.33
CA GLY A 389 20.54 -28.09 -4.38
C GLY A 389 20.58 -26.57 -4.64
N HIS A 390 20.13 -26.21 -5.83
CA HIS A 390 20.10 -24.83 -6.32
C HIS A 390 18.68 -24.34 -6.62
N CYS A 391 18.47 -23.04 -6.47
CA CYS A 391 17.21 -22.38 -6.81
C CYS A 391 17.51 -21.17 -7.71
N LEU A 392 16.98 -21.21 -8.93
CA LEU A 392 17.07 -20.16 -9.93
C LEU A 392 15.70 -19.53 -10.13
N VAL A 393 15.56 -18.25 -9.82
CA VAL A 393 14.30 -17.51 -9.94
C VAL A 393 14.49 -16.27 -10.80
N ALA A 394 13.60 -16.05 -11.75
CA ALA A 394 13.40 -14.74 -12.38
C ALA A 394 11.99 -14.23 -12.06
N THR A 395 11.89 -13.04 -11.47
CA THR A 395 10.64 -12.40 -11.08
C THR A 395 10.65 -10.91 -11.43
N LEU A 396 9.58 -10.18 -11.14
CA LEU A 396 9.43 -8.76 -11.46
C LEU A 396 9.53 -7.87 -10.21
N GLY A 397 10.20 -6.73 -10.36
CA GLY A 397 10.35 -5.69 -9.36
C GLY A 397 9.40 -4.49 -9.55
N PRO A 398 9.34 -3.58 -8.54
CA PRO A 398 8.38 -2.47 -8.49
C PRO A 398 8.51 -1.47 -9.65
N ALA A 399 9.69 -1.33 -10.27
CA ALA A 399 9.87 -0.41 -11.40
C ALA A 399 9.26 -0.93 -12.73
N THR A 400 8.69 -2.14 -12.72
CA THR A 400 7.98 -2.71 -13.87
C THR A 400 6.75 -1.88 -14.25
N LEU A 401 6.66 -1.56 -15.53
CA LEU A 401 5.59 -0.83 -16.21
C LEU A 401 5.33 0.56 -15.63
N HIS A 402 6.36 1.26 -15.15
CA HIS A 402 6.23 2.59 -14.55
C HIS A 402 5.64 3.63 -15.52
N GLU A 403 5.87 3.49 -16.83
CA GLU A 403 5.25 4.32 -17.88
C GLU A 403 3.73 4.13 -17.92
N LEU A 404 3.27 2.88 -17.80
CA LEU A 404 1.85 2.55 -17.78
C LEU A 404 1.18 2.96 -16.46
N LYS A 405 1.88 2.79 -15.33
CA LYS A 405 1.41 3.24 -14.01
C LYS A 405 1.21 4.76 -13.99
N SER A 406 2.24 5.52 -14.37
CA SER A 406 2.17 6.99 -14.41
C SER A 406 1.12 7.51 -15.41
N SER A 407 0.99 6.88 -16.58
CA SER A 407 -0.04 7.25 -17.55
C SER A 407 -1.46 7.00 -17.04
N TRP A 408 -1.69 5.91 -16.29
CA TRP A 408 -2.98 5.64 -15.66
C TRP A 408 -3.30 6.58 -14.51
N ALA A 409 -2.30 6.97 -13.72
CA ALA A 409 -2.46 7.94 -12.63
C ALA A 409 -2.94 9.32 -13.14
N ALA A 410 -2.66 9.67 -14.39
CA ALA A 410 -3.20 10.88 -15.04
C ALA A 410 -4.66 10.71 -15.52
N VAL A 411 -5.18 9.48 -15.57
CA VAL A 411 -6.55 9.18 -16.01
C VAL A 411 -7.50 9.08 -14.82
N ASP A 412 -7.17 8.25 -13.83
CA ASP A 412 -7.95 8.08 -12.61
C ASP A 412 -7.09 7.52 -11.46
N SER A 413 -7.69 7.33 -10.29
CA SER A 413 -7.02 6.82 -9.08
C SER A 413 -7.10 5.29 -8.93
N GLY A 414 -7.48 4.56 -10.00
CA GLY A 414 -7.62 3.11 -9.98
C GLY A 414 -6.26 2.39 -10.06
N VAL A 415 -6.19 1.18 -9.49
CA VAL A 415 -5.06 0.28 -9.78
C VAL A 415 -5.29 -0.26 -11.18
N HIS A 416 -4.35 -0.06 -12.11
CA HIS A 416 -4.45 -0.59 -13.48
C HIS A 416 -3.33 -1.56 -13.87
N VAL A 417 -2.29 -1.66 -13.04
CA VAL A 417 -1.14 -2.55 -13.23
C VAL A 417 -0.99 -3.43 -11.98
N ASN A 418 -0.61 -4.69 -12.17
CA ASN A 418 -0.29 -5.56 -11.03
C ASN A 418 0.86 -4.96 -10.23
N ARG A 419 0.82 -5.12 -8.91
CA ARG A 419 1.87 -4.63 -8.03
C ARG A 419 2.98 -5.67 -7.89
N PHE A 420 4.19 -5.23 -7.54
CA PHE A 420 5.36 -6.09 -7.44
C PHE A 420 6.11 -5.79 -6.13
N LEU A 421 6.59 -6.82 -5.45
CA LEU A 421 7.27 -6.69 -4.17
C LEU A 421 8.68 -6.08 -4.34
N PRO A 422 9.14 -5.27 -3.37
CA PRO A 422 10.47 -4.66 -3.44
C PRO A 422 11.58 -5.70 -3.30
N ARG A 423 12.73 -5.42 -3.91
CA ARG A 423 13.93 -6.29 -3.94
C ARG A 423 14.36 -6.73 -2.53
N ASP A 424 14.34 -5.81 -1.57
CA ASP A 424 14.79 -6.07 -0.20
C ASP A 424 13.91 -7.12 0.49
N ALA A 425 12.62 -7.21 0.15
CA ALA A 425 11.74 -8.25 0.68
C ALA A 425 12.10 -9.65 0.15
N TRP A 426 12.51 -9.74 -1.12
CA TRP A 426 13.02 -10.99 -1.71
C TRP A 426 14.35 -11.41 -1.07
N LEU A 427 15.28 -10.47 -0.89
CA LEU A 427 16.56 -10.71 -0.23
C LEU A 427 16.38 -11.21 1.21
N ALA A 428 15.57 -10.49 2.01
CA ALA A 428 15.33 -10.82 3.40
C ALA A 428 14.68 -12.20 3.55
N ALA A 429 13.59 -12.47 2.82
CA ALA A 429 12.87 -13.74 2.94
C ALA A 429 13.73 -14.95 2.53
N ALA A 430 14.55 -14.81 1.49
CA ALA A 430 15.49 -15.84 1.08
C ALA A 430 16.54 -16.11 2.16
N ALA A 431 17.18 -15.05 2.68
CA ALA A 431 18.21 -15.16 3.72
C ALA A 431 17.66 -15.74 5.03
N GLU A 432 16.50 -15.27 5.48
CA GLU A 432 15.80 -15.76 6.68
C GLU A 432 15.40 -17.24 6.57
N SER A 433 15.12 -17.71 5.35
CA SER A 433 14.84 -19.13 5.06
C SER A 433 16.10 -19.97 4.85
N GLY A 434 17.28 -19.43 5.17
CA GLY A 434 18.55 -20.16 5.12
C GLY A 434 19.13 -20.33 3.72
N PHE A 435 18.72 -19.53 2.73
CA PHE A 435 19.38 -19.50 1.42
C PHE A 435 20.65 -18.64 1.45
N SER A 436 21.65 -19.04 0.68
CA SER A 436 22.81 -18.22 0.34
C SER A 436 22.87 -17.98 -1.17
N GLY A 437 23.31 -16.81 -1.60
CA GLY A 437 23.41 -16.52 -3.03
C GLY A 437 23.42 -15.04 -3.39
N ALA A 438 22.90 -14.73 -4.57
CA ALA A 438 22.87 -13.38 -5.11
C ALA A 438 21.51 -13.04 -5.73
N LEU A 439 21.15 -11.76 -5.64
CA LEU A 439 20.07 -11.15 -6.40
C LEU A 439 20.67 -10.09 -7.33
N ARG A 440 20.34 -10.17 -8.63
CA ARG A 440 20.69 -9.19 -9.65
C ARG A 440 19.42 -8.58 -10.22
N ALA A 441 19.36 -7.25 -10.34
CA ALA A 441 18.24 -6.54 -10.96
C ALA A 441 18.64 -6.02 -12.33
N GLU A 442 17.81 -6.24 -13.35
CA GLU A 442 18.05 -5.82 -14.73
C GLU A 442 16.84 -5.06 -15.26
N SER A 443 17.07 -3.94 -15.95
CA SER A 443 16.00 -3.21 -16.66
C SER A 443 15.92 -3.68 -18.11
N ARG A 444 14.73 -4.12 -18.53
CA ARG A 444 14.40 -4.51 -19.90
C ARG A 444 13.30 -3.63 -20.47
N VAL A 445 13.53 -3.07 -21.65
CA VAL A 445 12.54 -2.18 -22.31
C VAL A 445 12.02 -2.82 -23.59
N LEU A 446 10.70 -3.01 -23.66
CA LEU A 446 9.99 -3.36 -24.89
C LEU A 446 9.39 -2.09 -25.52
N HIS A 447 9.30 -2.06 -26.84
CA HIS A 447 8.68 -0.94 -27.55
C HIS A 447 7.43 -1.36 -28.34
N TYR A 448 6.40 -0.52 -28.25
CA TYR A 448 5.10 -0.77 -28.83
C TYR A 448 4.68 0.34 -29.80
N ARG A 449 4.02 -0.03 -30.90
CA ARG A 449 3.43 0.95 -31.81
C ARG A 449 2.34 1.78 -31.12
N THR A 450 1.51 1.12 -30.31
CA THR A 450 0.36 1.72 -29.62
C THR A 450 0.18 1.13 -28.22
N VAL A 451 -0.36 1.93 -27.28
CA VAL A 451 -0.67 1.47 -25.91
C VAL A 451 -1.73 0.36 -25.91
N GLN A 452 -2.62 0.33 -26.89
CA GLN A 452 -3.61 -0.72 -27.09
C GLN A 452 -2.95 -2.07 -27.39
N LYS A 453 -1.86 -2.09 -28.17
CA LYS A 453 -1.10 -3.32 -28.43
C LYS A 453 -0.40 -3.80 -27.15
N LEU A 454 0.20 -2.88 -26.37
CA LEU A 454 0.77 -3.21 -25.06
C LEU A 454 -0.26 -3.88 -24.15
N MET A 455 -1.41 -3.24 -23.94
CA MET A 455 -2.47 -3.79 -23.08
C MET A 455 -3.03 -5.12 -23.61
N ARG A 456 -3.13 -5.27 -24.93
CA ARG A 456 -3.56 -6.55 -25.54
C ARG A 456 -2.55 -7.65 -25.30
N ASP A 457 -1.26 -7.37 -25.42
CA ASP A 457 -0.20 -8.36 -25.16
C ASP A 457 -0.19 -8.77 -23.69
N LEU A 458 -0.32 -7.81 -22.75
CA LEU A 458 -0.49 -8.10 -21.31
C LEU A 458 -1.71 -9.00 -21.03
N LYS A 459 -2.83 -8.76 -21.72
CA LYS A 459 -4.02 -9.62 -21.63
C LYS A 459 -3.76 -11.02 -22.19
N ASN A 460 -3.08 -11.11 -23.34
CA ASN A 460 -2.82 -12.37 -24.04
C ASN A 460 -1.85 -13.28 -23.29
N ILE A 461 -0.97 -12.73 -22.44
CA ILE A 461 -0.15 -13.53 -21.52
C ILE A 461 -0.85 -13.81 -20.18
N GLY A 462 -2.13 -13.46 -20.02
CA GLY A 462 -2.87 -13.67 -18.77
C GLY A 462 -2.54 -12.67 -17.65
N ALA A 463 -1.56 -11.79 -17.85
CA ALA A 463 -1.10 -10.77 -16.88
C ALA A 463 -1.96 -9.49 -16.89
N ARG A 464 -3.27 -9.65 -17.08
CA ARG A 464 -4.23 -8.56 -16.83
C ARG A 464 -4.17 -8.15 -15.36
N ASN A 465 -4.74 -6.99 -15.03
CA ASN A 465 -4.86 -6.57 -13.65
C ASN A 465 -5.84 -7.49 -12.88
N ILE A 466 -5.35 -8.13 -11.83
CA ILE A 466 -6.11 -9.09 -10.99
C ILE A 466 -6.19 -8.60 -9.54
N ASN A 467 -5.77 -7.36 -9.25
CA ASN A 467 -5.89 -6.78 -7.92
C ASN A 467 -7.35 -6.83 -7.43
N ARG A 468 -7.55 -7.21 -6.17
CA ARG A 468 -8.89 -7.27 -5.54
C ARG A 468 -9.65 -5.94 -5.67
N ASP A 469 -8.91 -4.83 -5.62
CA ASP A 469 -9.38 -3.45 -5.76
C ASP A 469 -9.48 -2.94 -7.20
N ALA A 470 -9.18 -3.77 -8.22
CA ALA A 470 -9.29 -3.34 -9.61
C ALA A 470 -10.76 -3.20 -10.04
N ASP A 471 -11.07 -2.09 -10.74
CA ASP A 471 -12.38 -1.90 -11.37
C ASP A 471 -12.69 -3.07 -12.32
N ARG A 472 -13.81 -3.76 -12.06
CA ARG A 472 -14.24 -4.91 -12.87
C ARG A 472 -14.99 -4.52 -14.15
N GLY A 473 -15.17 -3.22 -14.40
CA GLY A 473 -15.85 -2.67 -15.56
C GLY A 473 -14.98 -2.66 -16.83
N LEU A 474 -15.61 -2.54 -18.00
CA LEU A 474 -14.89 -2.30 -19.24
C LEU A 474 -14.27 -0.90 -19.21
N THR A 475 -13.00 -0.78 -19.64
CA THR A 475 -12.39 0.53 -19.86
C THR A 475 -13.18 1.29 -20.92
N GLY A 476 -13.89 2.35 -20.50
CA GLY A 476 -14.67 3.18 -21.41
C GLY A 476 -13.80 3.84 -22.48
N ARG A 477 -14.39 4.14 -23.64
CA ARG A 477 -13.70 4.79 -24.78
C ARG A 477 -12.97 6.06 -24.37
N GLU A 478 -13.55 6.85 -23.48
CA GLU A 478 -12.94 8.10 -23.00
C GLU A 478 -11.71 7.86 -22.11
N LYS A 479 -11.76 6.87 -21.19
CA LYS A 479 -10.58 6.48 -20.40
C LYS A 479 -9.44 6.01 -21.30
N LEU A 480 -9.75 5.22 -22.34
CA LEU A 480 -8.76 4.76 -23.30
C LEU A 480 -8.13 5.92 -24.10
N ARG A 481 -8.93 6.92 -24.49
CA ARG A 481 -8.45 8.12 -25.18
C ARG A 481 -7.50 8.92 -24.28
N ARG A 482 -7.88 9.14 -23.02
CA ARG A 482 -7.06 9.84 -22.02
C ARG A 482 -5.77 9.09 -21.72
N LEU A 483 -5.81 7.76 -21.57
CA LEU A 483 -4.60 6.94 -21.40
C LEU A 483 -3.67 7.08 -22.59
N THR A 484 -4.20 7.00 -23.81
CA THR A 484 -3.40 7.15 -25.04
C THR A 484 -2.71 8.51 -25.06
N ALA A 485 -3.45 9.59 -24.76
CA ALA A 485 -2.91 10.94 -24.70
C ALA A 485 -1.87 11.13 -23.59
N ALA A 486 -2.02 10.45 -22.44
CA ALA A 486 -1.06 10.50 -21.33
C ALA A 486 0.23 9.72 -21.63
N TYR A 487 0.14 8.63 -22.40
CA TYR A 487 1.27 7.75 -22.72
C TYR A 487 2.09 8.26 -23.92
N GLU A 488 1.43 8.87 -24.92
CA GLU A 488 2.07 9.29 -26.17
C GLU A 488 3.30 10.21 -26.00
N PRO A 489 3.36 11.14 -25.03
CA PRO A 489 4.56 11.93 -24.76
C PRO A 489 5.82 11.12 -24.40
N LEU A 490 5.66 9.84 -24.02
CA LEU A 490 6.77 8.94 -23.69
C LEU A 490 7.37 8.26 -24.94
N ARG A 491 6.82 8.50 -26.14
CA ARG A 491 7.27 7.84 -27.38
C ARG A 491 8.74 8.15 -27.69
N THR A 492 9.49 7.11 -28.02
CA THR A 492 10.84 7.19 -28.58
C THR A 492 10.83 6.83 -30.07
N GLU A 493 11.96 6.99 -30.76
CA GLU A 493 12.13 6.51 -32.15
C GLU A 493 11.80 5.02 -32.30
N ALA A 494 12.03 4.21 -31.26
CA ALA A 494 11.74 2.78 -31.26
C ALA A 494 10.25 2.47 -30.98
N GLY A 495 9.47 3.42 -30.47
CA GLY A 495 8.04 3.28 -30.14
C GLY A 495 7.71 3.72 -28.71
N LEU A 496 6.53 3.33 -28.22
CA LEU A 496 6.14 3.56 -26.83
C LEU A 496 6.87 2.57 -25.91
N PRO A 497 7.66 3.04 -24.94
CA PRO A 497 8.43 2.17 -24.05
C PRO A 497 7.53 1.49 -23.03
N ALA A 498 7.83 0.24 -22.71
CA ALA A 498 7.29 -0.49 -21.58
C ALA A 498 8.46 -1.15 -20.85
N SER A 499 8.84 -0.59 -19.71
CA SER A 499 10.00 -1.06 -18.94
C SER A 499 9.62 -2.17 -17.97
N TYR A 500 10.52 -3.12 -17.77
CA TYR A 500 10.38 -4.25 -16.85
C TYR A 500 11.63 -4.35 -16.00
N GLU A 501 11.46 -4.30 -14.69
CA GLU A 501 12.55 -4.60 -13.75
C GLU A 501 12.50 -6.10 -13.47
N VAL A 502 13.49 -6.83 -13.98
CA VAL A 502 13.61 -8.27 -13.79
C VAL A 502 14.60 -8.54 -12.67
N LEU A 503 14.18 -9.30 -11.68
CA LEU A 503 15.02 -9.73 -10.56
C LEU A 503 15.41 -11.19 -10.79
N TYR A 504 16.71 -11.43 -10.91
CA TYR A 504 17.32 -12.76 -11.03
C TYR A 504 17.90 -13.15 -9.67
N LEU A 505 17.41 -14.24 -9.09
CA LEU A 505 17.95 -14.82 -7.87
C LEU A 505 18.64 -16.14 -8.20
N GLN A 506 19.89 -16.26 -7.79
CA GLN A 506 20.65 -17.50 -7.83
C GLN A 506 20.98 -17.88 -6.40
N LEU A 507 20.33 -18.93 -5.91
CA LEU A 507 20.34 -19.34 -4.51
C LEU A 507 20.80 -20.80 -4.38
N ALA A 508 21.38 -21.11 -3.23
CA ALA A 508 21.70 -22.47 -2.79
C ALA A 508 21.32 -22.62 -1.31
N ALA A 509 21.11 -23.84 -0.85
CA ALA A 509 20.94 -24.11 0.58
C ALA A 509 22.19 -23.64 1.36
N GLY A 510 22.02 -22.73 2.33
CA GLY A 510 23.13 -22.18 3.13
C GLY A 510 23.78 -23.23 4.05
N ARG A 511 25.09 -23.09 4.29
CA ARG A 511 25.82 -23.95 5.24
C ARG A 511 25.40 -23.62 6.67
N CYS A 512 25.10 -24.64 7.48
CA CYS A 512 24.77 -24.52 8.92
C CYS A 512 23.59 -23.57 9.25
N GLY A 513 22.60 -23.45 8.36
CA GLY A 513 21.34 -22.77 8.65
C GLY A 513 21.40 -21.24 8.72
N ARG A 514 22.54 -20.60 8.41
CA ARG A 514 22.64 -19.15 8.24
C ARG A 514 22.66 -18.80 6.76
N GLY A 515 21.63 -18.12 6.28
CA GLY A 515 21.55 -17.60 4.92
C GLY A 515 22.28 -16.27 4.77
N HIS A 516 22.83 -16.00 3.58
CA HIS A 516 23.37 -14.69 3.20
C HIS A 516 23.15 -14.47 1.70
N VAL A 517 22.30 -13.51 1.34
CA VAL A 517 22.02 -13.17 -0.05
C VAL A 517 22.50 -11.75 -0.33
N GLN A 518 23.38 -11.60 -1.32
CA GLN A 518 23.97 -10.31 -1.67
C GLN A 518 23.27 -9.69 -2.87
N LEU A 519 23.14 -8.36 -2.87
CA LEU A 519 22.76 -7.61 -4.05
C LEU A 519 23.98 -7.45 -4.96
N VAL A 520 23.83 -7.72 -6.25
CA VAL A 520 24.88 -7.56 -7.26
C VAL A 520 24.37 -6.64 -8.37
N ASP A 521 25.24 -5.76 -8.87
CA ASP A 521 24.90 -4.83 -9.94
C ASP A 521 24.46 -5.58 -11.21
N GLY A 522 23.35 -5.13 -11.80
CA GLY A 522 22.87 -5.60 -13.09
C GLY A 522 22.87 -4.49 -14.13
N GLY A 523 23.00 -4.87 -15.40
CA GLY A 523 23.04 -3.96 -16.54
C GLY A 523 21.66 -3.51 -17.02
N THR A 524 21.65 -2.73 -18.12
CA THR A 524 20.43 -2.37 -18.87
C THR A 524 20.45 -3.08 -20.21
N PHE A 525 19.34 -3.73 -20.59
CA PHE A 525 19.20 -4.44 -21.87
C PHE A 525 18.02 -3.89 -22.69
N VAL A 526 18.26 -3.58 -23.96
CA VAL A 526 17.22 -3.07 -24.88
C VAL A 526 16.90 -4.15 -25.91
N GLU A 527 15.67 -4.66 -25.92
CA GLU A 527 15.21 -5.67 -26.89
C GLU A 527 14.56 -4.95 -28.09
N LYS A 528 15.21 -5.01 -29.26
CA LYS A 528 14.65 -4.49 -30.52
C LYS A 528 13.67 -5.51 -31.10
N ARG A 529 12.46 -5.08 -31.43
CA ARG A 529 11.45 -5.93 -32.09
C ARG A 529 11.78 -6.08 -33.58
N ASP A 530 11.72 -7.30 -34.09
CA ASP A 530 11.49 -7.53 -35.52
C ASP A 530 10.08 -7.06 -35.88
N GLN A 531 9.98 -6.33 -36.99
CA GLN A 531 8.75 -5.75 -37.49
C GLN A 531 7.87 -6.85 -38.11
N GLY A 532 6.98 -7.42 -37.31
CA GLY A 532 5.81 -8.21 -37.74
C GLY A 532 4.51 -7.50 -37.38
#